data_AF-A0A7I9YPV3-F1
#
_entry.id   AF-A0A7I9YPV3-F1
#
_cell.length_a   1.000
_cell.length_b   1.000
_cell.length_c   1.000
_cell.angle_alpha   90.00
_cell.angle_beta   90.00
_cell.angle_gamma   90.00
#
_symmetry.space_group_name_H-M   'P 1'
#
loop_
_entity.id
_entity.type
_entity.pdbx_description
1 polymer ?
#
loop_
_entity_poly.entity_id
_entity_poly.type
_entity_poly.pdbx_seq_one_letter_code
_entity_poly.pdbx_strand_id
1 'polypeptide(L)'
;MEGLVNPEVPLSVRSGVSAGAAEGVRGGQDLWEQVFAPANLAVALGRVERNRGAAGVDGVSAQELRNWCRDNWAGVREALDAGTYRPMPVRQVMIPKPDGGQRKLGVPTVLDRLIQQAIAQC
;
A
#
# COMPACT_ATOMS: atom_id res chain seq x y z
N MET A 1 -18.64 -51.67 -4.80
CA MET A 1 -19.58 -50.84 -5.58
C MET A 1 -19.30 -49.40 -5.17
N GLU A 2 -18.09 -48.90 -5.45
CA GLU A 2 -17.69 -48.31 -6.74
C GLU A 2 -18.69 -47.22 -7.14
N GLY A 3 -18.29 -45.96 -6.90
CA GLY A 3 -19.14 -44.78 -7.08
C GLY A 3 -18.30 -43.52 -7.29
N LEU A 4 -17.45 -43.57 -8.32
CA LEU A 4 -16.92 -42.48 -9.15
C LEU A 4 -16.39 -41.22 -8.46
N VAL A 5 -15.06 -41.24 -8.30
CA VAL A 5 -14.16 -40.08 -8.26
C VAL A 5 -14.43 -39.23 -9.51
N ASN A 6 -14.80 -37.97 -9.31
CA ASN A 6 -15.05 -37.04 -10.41
C ASN A 6 -13.72 -36.73 -11.11
N PRO A 7 -13.56 -37.06 -12.41
CA PRO A 7 -12.27 -36.94 -13.08
C PRO A 7 -11.96 -35.47 -13.39
N GLU A 8 -10.78 -35.06 -12.92
CA GLU A 8 -9.92 -34.01 -13.47
C GLU A 8 -10.60 -32.93 -14.33
N VAL A 9 -11.00 -31.82 -13.69
CA VAL A 9 -11.04 -30.54 -14.39
C VAL A 9 -9.59 -30.18 -14.69
N PRO A 10 -9.17 -30.05 -15.96
CA PRO A 10 -7.79 -29.71 -16.26
C PRO A 10 -7.47 -28.33 -15.68
N LEU A 11 -6.42 -28.27 -14.86
CA LEU A 11 -5.78 -27.03 -14.44
C LEU A 11 -5.51 -26.21 -15.71
N SER A 12 -6.15 -25.04 -15.81
CA SER A 12 -6.05 -24.15 -16.97
C SER A 12 -4.63 -24.10 -17.51
N VAL A 13 -4.48 -24.56 -18.74
CA VAL A 13 -3.25 -24.48 -19.54
C VAL A 13 -2.82 -23.01 -19.53
N ARG A 14 -1.68 -22.71 -18.91
CA ARG A 14 -1.04 -21.40 -19.06
C ARG A 14 -0.68 -21.24 -20.54
N SER A 15 -1.35 -20.32 -21.23
CA SER A 15 -1.06 -20.02 -22.63
C SER A 15 0.42 -19.65 -22.74
N GLY A 16 1.18 -20.47 -23.45
CA GLY A 16 2.62 -20.32 -23.68
C GLY A 16 2.91 -19.25 -24.73
N VAL A 17 2.38 -18.04 -24.57
CA VAL A 17 2.80 -16.89 -25.36
C VAL A 17 3.93 -16.22 -24.60
N SER A 18 5.16 -16.42 -25.06
CA SER A 18 6.27 -15.57 -24.63
C SER A 18 5.96 -14.16 -25.09
N ALA A 19 5.93 -13.19 -24.17
CA ALA A 19 5.92 -11.79 -24.52
C ALA A 19 7.13 -11.51 -25.43
N GLY A 20 6.86 -11.11 -26.66
CA GLY A 20 7.88 -10.75 -27.63
C GLY A 20 8.80 -9.68 -27.07
N ALA A 21 10.09 -9.84 -27.38
CA ALA A 21 11.09 -8.82 -27.09
C ALA A 21 10.81 -7.55 -27.90
N ALA A 22 11.09 -6.41 -27.25
CA ALA A 22 11.18 -5.06 -27.78
C ALA A 22 9.87 -4.28 -28.01
N GLU A 23 9.26 -3.84 -26.91
CA GLU A 23 8.74 -2.48 -26.81
C GLU A 23 9.18 -1.91 -25.46
N GLY A 24 9.92 -0.80 -25.48
CA GLY A 24 10.58 -0.24 -24.31
C GLY A 24 9.60 0.01 -23.16
N VAL A 25 9.98 -0.44 -21.96
CA VAL A 25 9.29 -0.15 -20.68
C VAL A 25 9.36 1.36 -20.43
N ARG A 26 8.49 2.12 -21.09
CA ARG A 26 8.32 3.57 -20.86
C ARG A 26 7.31 3.87 -19.76
N GLY A 27 6.41 2.93 -19.44
CA GLY A 27 5.33 3.16 -18.47
C GLY A 27 5.70 3.08 -16.98
N GLY A 28 6.85 2.52 -16.62
CA GLY A 28 7.21 2.31 -15.20
C GLY A 28 7.81 3.53 -14.51
N GLN A 29 8.70 4.24 -15.20
CA GLN A 29 9.31 5.48 -14.67
C GLN A 29 8.29 6.61 -14.62
N ASP A 30 7.40 6.68 -15.61
CA ASP A 30 6.30 7.64 -15.63
C ASP A 30 5.32 7.41 -14.47
N LEU A 31 5.00 6.16 -14.12
CA LEU A 31 4.09 5.86 -13.01
C LEU A 31 4.70 6.22 -11.66
N TRP A 32 5.97 5.89 -11.43
CA TRP A 32 6.65 6.19 -10.17
C TRP A 32 6.70 7.69 -9.88
N GLU A 33 7.03 8.49 -10.89
CA GLU A 33 7.00 9.94 -10.76
C GLU A 33 5.58 10.48 -10.57
N GLN A 34 4.57 9.87 -11.18
CA GLN A 34 3.16 10.22 -10.94
C GLN A 34 2.72 9.92 -9.50
N VAL A 35 3.11 8.76 -8.94
CA VAL A 35 2.79 8.38 -7.56
C VAL A 35 3.31 9.42 -6.57
N PHE A 36 4.56 9.86 -6.74
CA PHE A 36 5.19 10.81 -5.82
C PHE A 36 5.17 12.26 -6.31
N ALA A 37 4.35 12.57 -7.32
CA ALA A 37 4.15 13.94 -7.77
C ALA A 37 3.57 14.80 -6.64
N PRO A 38 4.01 16.05 -6.46
CA PRO A 38 3.52 16.93 -5.39
C PRO A 38 1.99 17.08 -5.36
N ALA A 39 1.36 17.14 -6.53
CA ALA A 39 -0.10 17.21 -6.65
C ALA A 39 -0.78 15.92 -6.13
N ASN A 40 -0.23 14.75 -6.46
CA ASN A 40 -0.76 13.47 -6.01
C ASN A 40 -0.62 13.33 -4.49
N LEU A 41 0.57 13.63 -3.96
CA LEU A 41 0.84 13.58 -2.52
C LEU A 41 -0.04 14.53 -1.71
N ALA A 42 -0.35 15.72 -2.24
CA ALA A 42 -1.27 16.65 -1.58
C ALA A 42 -2.68 16.06 -1.46
N VAL A 43 -3.19 15.42 -2.52
CA VAL A 43 -4.49 14.72 -2.50
C VAL A 43 -4.47 13.53 -1.54
N ALA A 44 -3.40 12.74 -1.56
CA ALA A 44 -3.24 11.58 -0.68
C ALA A 44 -3.21 12.00 0.79
N LEU A 45 -2.43 13.04 1.11
CA LEU A 45 -2.34 13.60 2.46
C LEU A 45 -3.71 14.09 2.94
N GLY A 46 -4.45 14.83 2.11
CA GLY A 46 -5.79 15.29 2.45
C GLY A 46 -6.78 14.15 2.74
N ARG A 47 -6.66 13.01 2.04
CA ARG A 47 -7.46 11.81 2.32
C ARG A 47 -7.07 11.17 3.66
N VAL A 48 -5.77 11.05 3.93
CA VAL A 48 -5.27 10.49 5.20
C VAL A 48 -5.67 11.36 6.40
N GLU A 49 -5.56 12.68 6.27
CA GLU A 49 -6.00 13.65 7.29
C GLU A 49 -7.51 13.55 7.53
N ARG A 50 -8.32 13.42 6.47
CA ARG A 50 -9.79 13.28 6.56
C ARG A 50 -10.23 11.99 7.25
N ASN A 51 -9.50 10.90 7.04
CA ASN A 51 -9.84 9.60 7.61
C ASN A 51 -9.67 9.54 9.14
N ARG A 52 -8.92 10.48 9.75
CA ARG A 52 -8.72 10.61 11.21
C ARG A 52 -8.34 9.29 11.89
N GLY A 53 -7.62 8.43 11.18
CA GLY A 53 -7.20 7.12 11.68
C GLY A 53 -6.20 7.26 12.82
N ALA A 54 -6.21 6.29 13.74
CA ALA A 54 -5.28 6.28 14.86
C ALA A 54 -3.81 6.24 14.41
N ALA A 55 -2.91 6.71 15.28
CA ALA A 55 -1.47 6.66 15.06
C ALA A 55 -0.97 5.21 14.90
N GLY A 56 0.15 5.05 14.20
CA GLY A 56 0.84 3.77 14.04
C GLY A 56 1.64 3.39 15.28
N VAL A 57 2.67 2.55 15.08
CA VAL A 57 3.59 2.14 16.15
C VAL A 57 4.54 3.27 16.59
N ASP A 58 4.76 4.25 15.70
CA ASP A 58 5.59 5.45 15.89
C ASP A 58 4.91 6.56 16.69
N GLY A 59 3.59 6.47 16.91
CA GLY A 59 2.83 7.45 17.69
C GLY A 59 2.52 8.76 16.95
N VAL A 60 3.07 8.97 15.75
CA VAL A 60 2.81 10.18 14.95
C VAL A 60 1.35 10.20 14.49
N SER A 61 0.68 11.33 14.70
CA SER A 61 -0.71 11.55 14.29
C SER A 61 -0.83 12.09 12.86
N ALA A 62 -2.04 12.03 12.29
CA ALA A 62 -2.28 12.56 10.95
C ALA A 62 -2.06 14.09 10.88
N GLN A 63 -2.28 14.80 11.99
CA GLN A 63 -2.08 16.24 12.09
C GLN A 63 -0.59 16.63 12.11
N GLU A 64 0.26 15.78 12.70
CA GLU A 64 1.70 16.02 12.79
C GLU A 64 2.46 15.67 11.50
N LEU A 65 1.89 14.78 10.67
CA LEU A 65 2.54 14.26 9.47
C LEU A 65 3.01 15.37 8.52
N ARG A 66 2.23 16.44 8.34
CA ARG A 66 2.61 17.55 7.44
C ARG A 66 3.92 18.21 7.86
N ASN A 67 4.08 18.48 9.16
CA ASN A 67 5.29 19.08 9.69
C ASN A 67 6.44 18.08 9.62
N TRP A 68 6.18 16.82 10.01
CA TRP A 68 7.18 15.76 9.92
C TRP A 68 7.73 15.58 8.49
N CYS A 69 6.86 15.60 7.48
CA CYS A 69 7.28 15.51 6.08
C CYS A 69 8.15 16.69 5.62
N ARG A 70 7.97 17.89 6.17
CA ARG A 70 8.82 19.04 5.79
C ARG A 70 10.29 18.76 6.10
N ASP A 71 10.56 18.07 7.21
CA ASP A 71 11.91 17.82 7.68
C ASP A 71 12.48 16.49 7.18
N ASN A 72 11.62 15.50 6.90
CA ASN A 72 12.05 14.11 6.67
C ASN A 72 11.77 13.58 5.24
N TRP A 73 10.92 14.26 4.45
CA TRP A 73 10.46 13.70 3.16
C TRP A 73 11.59 13.44 2.17
N ALA A 74 12.62 14.29 2.13
CA ALA A 74 13.76 14.11 1.23
C ALA A 74 14.44 12.74 1.43
N GLY A 75 14.73 12.36 2.68
CA GLY A 75 15.33 11.06 2.99
C GLY A 75 14.38 9.88 2.71
N VAL A 76 13.07 10.07 2.94
CA VAL A 76 12.06 9.05 2.59
C VAL A 76 12.02 8.84 1.07
N ARG A 77 12.01 9.92 0.28
CA ARG A 77 12.01 9.86 -1.19
C ARG A 77 13.27 9.18 -1.71
N GLU A 78 14.44 9.52 -1.19
CA GLU A 78 15.71 8.87 -1.56
C GLU A 78 15.67 7.36 -1.28
N ALA A 79 15.18 6.94 -0.10
CA ALA A 79 15.05 5.52 0.23
C ALA A 79 14.03 4.79 -0.65
N LEU A 80 12.94 5.46 -1.04
CA LEU A 80 11.94 4.94 -1.95
C LEU A 80 12.55 4.73 -3.35
N ASP A 81 13.23 5.75 -3.89
CA ASP A 81 13.88 5.69 -5.20
C ASP A 81 14.99 4.63 -5.26
N ALA A 82 15.72 4.45 -4.16
CA ALA A 82 16.75 3.41 -4.01
C ALA A 82 16.18 2.00 -3.74
N GLY A 83 14.87 1.85 -3.51
CA GLY A 83 14.25 0.57 -3.15
C GLY A 83 14.61 0.05 -1.74
N THR A 84 15.21 0.91 -0.91
CA THR A 84 15.66 0.59 0.45
C THR A 84 14.64 0.94 1.52
N TYR A 85 13.57 1.68 1.17
CA TYR A 85 12.46 1.96 2.08
C TYR A 85 11.87 0.67 2.67
N ARG A 86 11.67 0.67 3.99
CA ARG A 86 11.05 -0.43 4.73
C ARG A 86 9.88 0.12 5.54
N PRO A 87 8.63 -0.23 5.19
CA PRO A 87 7.45 0.15 5.96
C PRO A 87 7.58 -0.31 7.41
N MET A 88 7.03 0.46 8.34
CA MET A 88 7.06 0.08 9.75
C MET A 88 6.04 -1.03 10.04
N PRO A 89 6.27 -1.84 11.09
CA PRO A 89 5.29 -2.82 11.53
C PRO A 89 3.94 -2.17 11.87
N VAL A 90 2.84 -2.84 11.51
CA VAL A 90 1.49 -2.37 11.85
C VAL A 90 1.22 -2.50 13.36
N ARG A 91 0.63 -1.47 13.97
CA ARG A 91 0.19 -1.52 15.36
C ARG A 91 -1.10 -2.33 15.47
N GLN A 92 -1.13 -3.31 16.37
CA GLN A 92 -2.32 -4.14 16.56
C GLN A 92 -3.29 -3.48 17.55
N VAL A 93 -4.56 -3.40 17.15
CA VAL A 93 -5.64 -2.87 17.99
C VAL A 93 -6.79 -3.85 18.00
N MET A 94 -7.32 -4.13 19.18
CA MET A 94 -8.54 -4.90 19.34
C MET A 94 -9.72 -3.93 19.42
N ILE A 95 -10.69 -4.09 18.51
CA ILE A 95 -11.94 -3.33 18.55
C ILE A 95 -13.13 -4.26 18.80
N PRO A 96 -14.13 -3.86 19.58
CA PRO A 96 -15.34 -4.66 19.77
C PRO A 96 -16.14 -4.74 18.47
N LYS A 97 -16.78 -5.88 18.22
CA LYS A 97 -17.81 -5.99 17.17
C LYS A 97 -19.20 -5.66 17.73
N PRO A 98 -20.16 -5.22 16.90
CA PRO A 98 -21.53 -4.92 17.35
C PRO A 98 -22.28 -6.14 17.91
N ASP A 99 -21.98 -7.33 17.40
CA ASP A 99 -22.62 -8.62 17.71
C ASP A 99 -21.90 -9.41 18.83
N GLY A 100 -20.85 -8.84 19.41
CA GLY A 100 -20.02 -9.48 20.42
C GLY A 100 -18.69 -10.00 19.88
N GLY A 101 -17.73 -10.20 20.80
CA GLY A 101 -16.34 -10.53 20.46
C GLY A 101 -15.52 -9.33 19.96
N GLN A 102 -14.31 -9.60 19.48
CA GLN A 102 -13.36 -8.57 19.07
C GLN A 102 -12.85 -8.81 17.64
N ARG A 103 -12.60 -7.73 16.89
CA ARG A 103 -11.86 -7.72 15.63
C ARG A 103 -10.47 -7.16 15.89
N LYS A 104 -9.46 -7.90 15.44
CA LYS A 104 -8.07 -7.45 15.39
C LYS A 104 -7.88 -6.58 14.15
N LEU A 105 -7.38 -5.36 14.35
CA LEU A 105 -7.00 -4.43 13.28
C LEU A 105 -5.49 -4.19 13.30
N GLY A 106 -4.90 -4.10 12.11
CA GLY A 106 -3.55 -3.58 11.91
C GLY A 106 -3.61 -2.13 11.48
N VAL A 107 -2.98 -1.24 12.24
CA VAL A 107 -2.92 0.20 11.97
C VAL A 107 -1.48 0.54 11.53
N PRO A 108 -1.23 0.79 10.23
CA PRO A 108 0.07 1.25 9.74
C PRO A 108 0.42 2.64 10.28
N THR A 109 1.67 3.08 10.13
CA THR A 109 2.03 4.48 10.41
C THR A 109 1.32 5.43 9.46
N VAL A 110 1.24 6.71 9.83
CA VAL A 110 0.59 7.70 8.98
C VAL A 110 1.37 7.91 7.69
N LEU A 111 2.71 7.86 7.75
CA LEU A 111 3.58 7.92 6.57
C LEU A 111 3.33 6.73 5.63
N ASP A 112 3.27 5.51 6.16
CA ASP A 112 2.97 4.31 5.36
C ASP A 112 1.60 4.44 4.67
N ARG A 113 0.60 4.98 5.38
CA ARG A 113 -0.74 5.23 4.80
C ARG A 113 -0.70 6.30 3.73
N LEU A 114 0.11 7.34 3.88
CA LEU A 114 0.30 8.36 2.83
C LEU A 114 0.85 7.72 1.56
N ILE A 115 1.91 6.92 1.68
CA ILE A 115 2.54 6.23 0.54
C ILE A 115 1.56 5.26 -0.11
N GLN A 116 0.88 4.43 0.68
CA GLN A 116 -0.14 3.50 0.18
C GLN A 116 -1.29 4.24 -0.52
N GLN A 117 -1.75 5.35 0.05
CA GLN A 117 -2.82 6.17 -0.53
C GLN A 117 -2.38 6.82 -1.84
N ALA A 118 -1.13 7.27 -1.94
CA ALA A 118 -0.56 7.83 -3.15
C ALA A 118 -0.45 6.79 -4.27
N ILE A 119 -0.06 5.55 -3.94
CA ILE A 119 -0.03 4.42 -4.88
C ILE A 119 -1.45 4.05 -5.33
N ALA A 120 -2.40 3.97 -4.40
CA ALA A 120 -3.76 3.49 -4.68
C ALA A 120 -4.63 4.45 -5.52
N GLN A 121 -4.16 5.68 -5.76
CA GLN A 121 -4.91 6.71 -6.50
C GLN A 121 -4.30 7.02 -7.88
N CYS A 122 -3.25 6.31 -8.28
CA CYS A 122 -2.62 6.38 -9.60
C CYS A 122 -3.07 5.23 -10.49
#